data_AF-A0A093YSN9-F1
#
_entry.id   AF-A0A093YSN9-F1
#
_cell.length_a   1.000
_cell.length_b   1.000
_cell.length_c   1.000
_cell.angle_alpha   90.00
_cell.angle_beta   90.00
_cell.angle_gamma   90.00
#
_symmetry.space_group_name_H-M   'P 1'
#
loop_
_entity.id
_entity.type
_entity.pdbx_description
1 polymer ?
#
loop_
_entity_poly.entity_id
_entity_poly.type
_entity_poly.pdbx_seq_one_letter_code
_entity_poly.pdbx_strand_id
1 'polypeptide(L)'
;MKGIARVAEWQFTPLTDIQRWTGHTGGLFDTLFAYQKSSSDSRSGSEVSAESEEVWKIVEEDAEADFAVSIEMLPTDEGEMVLQLTVKESVVPAEQAEIMLRQFDALLVDMLSEEGDSVVGLGDMEILSITPPEKPTLSDSEEGDMLLHGFVERQARLTPEKVALEFTTSLEAGAKAWTYAQLDGEANR
;
A
#
# COMPACT_ATOMS: atom_id res chain seq x y z
N MET A 1 0.94 -21.39 -0.57
CA MET A 1 2.05 -21.71 -1.50
C MET A 1 1.72 -22.69 -2.64
N LYS A 2 0.48 -23.13 -2.88
CA LYS A 2 0.16 -24.12 -3.96
C LYS A 2 0.11 -23.54 -5.39
N GLY A 3 0.20 -22.21 -5.56
CA GLY A 3 0.05 -21.55 -6.86
C GLY A 3 1.30 -21.62 -7.73
N ILE A 4 2.39 -20.97 -7.30
CA ILE A 4 3.64 -20.84 -8.08
C ILE A 4 4.27 -22.20 -8.42
N ALA A 5 4.30 -23.13 -7.46
CA ALA A 5 4.85 -24.47 -7.69
C ALA A 5 4.15 -25.24 -8.82
N ARG A 6 2.85 -25.00 -9.02
CA ARG A 6 2.06 -25.63 -10.11
C ARG A 6 2.27 -24.95 -11.46
N VAL A 7 2.65 -23.67 -11.46
CA VAL A 7 3.01 -22.94 -12.69
C VAL A 7 4.39 -23.38 -13.19
N ALA A 8 5.32 -23.67 -12.27
CA ALA A 8 6.66 -24.14 -12.60
C ALA A 8 6.67 -25.44 -13.44
N GLU A 9 5.66 -26.30 -13.28
CA GLU A 9 5.48 -27.51 -14.10
C GLU A 9 5.38 -27.20 -15.61
N TRP A 10 4.94 -26.00 -15.97
CA TRP A 10 4.70 -25.56 -17.35
C TRP A 10 5.60 -24.39 -17.76
N GLN A 11 6.69 -24.13 -17.04
CA GLN A 11 7.57 -22.97 -17.26
C GLN A 11 8.21 -22.91 -18.66
N PHE A 12 8.28 -24.04 -19.36
CA PHE A 12 8.83 -24.13 -20.72
C PHE A 12 7.79 -23.86 -21.81
N THR A 13 6.54 -23.53 -21.45
CA THR A 13 5.51 -23.15 -22.41
C THR A 13 5.84 -21.75 -22.95
N PRO A 14 6.10 -21.58 -24.25
CA PRO A 14 6.42 -20.27 -24.82
C PRO A 14 5.30 -19.26 -24.57
N LEU A 15 5.68 -18.02 -24.22
CA LEU A 15 4.71 -16.96 -23.94
C LEU A 15 3.79 -16.66 -25.14
N THR A 16 4.32 -16.82 -26.35
CA THR A 16 3.58 -16.67 -27.62
C THR A 16 2.43 -17.67 -27.76
N ASP A 17 2.63 -18.91 -27.32
CA ASP A 17 1.58 -19.93 -27.34
C ASP A 17 0.49 -19.61 -26.30
N ILE A 18 0.90 -19.13 -25.11
CA ILE A 18 -0.04 -18.69 -24.07
C ILE A 18 -0.90 -17.52 -24.57
N GLN A 19 -0.29 -16.51 -25.19
CA GLN A 19 -1.02 -15.38 -25.79
C GLN A 19 -2.01 -15.87 -26.85
N ARG A 20 -1.57 -16.78 -27.73
CA ARG A 20 -2.42 -17.35 -28.77
C ARG A 20 -3.59 -18.14 -28.20
N TRP A 21 -3.39 -18.96 -27.17
CA TRP A 21 -4.45 -19.77 -26.57
C TRP A 21 -5.45 -18.95 -25.76
N THR A 22 -4.98 -17.87 -25.13
CA THR A 22 -5.85 -16.99 -24.36
C THR A 22 -6.59 -15.96 -25.22
N GLY A 23 -6.21 -15.83 -26.50
CA GLY A 23 -6.84 -14.88 -27.44
C GLY A 23 -6.51 -13.41 -27.15
N HIS A 24 -5.50 -13.14 -26.31
CA HIS A 24 -5.06 -11.77 -26.01
C HIS A 24 -4.09 -11.30 -27.09
N THR A 25 -4.36 -10.13 -27.67
CA THR A 25 -3.54 -9.53 -28.74
C THR A 25 -2.54 -8.49 -28.23
N GLY A 26 -2.23 -8.49 -26.93
CA GLY A 26 -1.32 -7.55 -26.27
C GLY A 26 -0.45 -8.19 -25.19
N GLY A 27 0.25 -7.37 -24.41
CA GLY A 27 1.02 -7.83 -23.24
C GLY A 27 0.10 -8.52 -22.23
N LEU A 28 0.51 -9.70 -21.73
CA LEU A 28 -0.22 -10.43 -20.68
C LEU A 28 -0.02 -9.82 -19.30
N PHE A 29 1.09 -9.10 -19.13
CA PHE A 29 1.51 -8.42 -17.92
C PHE A 29 2.34 -7.19 -18.33
N ASP A 30 2.38 -6.20 -17.46
CA ASP A 30 3.12 -4.94 -17.62
C ASP A 30 4.32 -4.83 -16.68
N THR A 31 4.41 -5.75 -15.71
CA THR A 31 5.39 -5.76 -14.63
C THR A 31 6.15 -7.08 -14.63
N LEU A 32 7.48 -7.00 -14.63
CA LEU A 32 8.37 -8.14 -14.54
C LEU A 32 9.05 -8.17 -13.16
N PHE A 33 9.18 -9.37 -12.59
CA PHE A 33 10.03 -9.61 -11.42
C PHE A 33 11.00 -10.74 -11.73
N ALA A 34 12.29 -10.45 -11.63
CA ALA A 34 13.37 -11.42 -11.84
C ALA A 34 14.18 -11.60 -10.57
N TYR A 35 14.46 -12.85 -10.22
CA TYR A 35 15.36 -13.21 -9.14
C TYR A 35 16.53 -14.01 -9.70
N GLN A 36 17.75 -13.49 -9.52
CA GLN A 36 18.96 -14.19 -9.92
C GLN A 36 19.54 -14.95 -8.72
N LYS A 37 19.98 -16.18 -8.92
CA LYS A 37 20.72 -16.94 -7.89
C LYS A 37 22.20 -16.62 -8.02
N SER A 38 22.90 -16.48 -6.89
CA SER A 38 24.35 -16.33 -6.91
C SER A 38 24.99 -17.59 -7.51
N SER A 39 26.05 -17.40 -8.30
CA SER A 39 26.79 -18.47 -8.99
C SER A 39 27.54 -19.42 -8.05
N SER A 40 27.46 -19.18 -6.73
CA SER A 40 28.16 -19.93 -5.68
C SER A 40 27.68 -21.38 -5.49
N ASP A 41 26.55 -21.77 -6.07
CA ASP A 41 26.02 -23.14 -5.99
C ASP A 41 26.66 -24.11 -7.01
N SER A 42 27.62 -23.62 -7.81
CA SER A 42 28.48 -24.47 -8.66
C SER A 42 29.68 -25.05 -7.89
N ARG A 43 29.44 -25.68 -6.74
CA ARG A 43 30.42 -26.55 -6.05
C ARG A 43 30.56 -27.93 -6.72
N SER A 44 30.67 -27.95 -8.04
CA SER A 44 31.10 -29.14 -8.78
C SER A 44 32.29 -28.79 -9.66
N GLY A 45 33.47 -28.92 -9.06
CA GLY A 45 34.73 -29.27 -9.71
C GLY A 45 35.13 -28.48 -10.95
N SER A 46 35.69 -27.29 -10.76
CA SER A 46 36.81 -26.81 -11.58
C SER A 46 37.43 -25.60 -10.90
N GLU A 47 38.61 -25.80 -10.30
CA GLU A 47 39.50 -24.72 -9.89
C GLU A 47 39.95 -23.95 -11.14
N VAL A 48 39.26 -22.86 -11.46
CA VAL A 48 39.85 -21.76 -12.24
C VAL A 48 39.65 -20.50 -11.42
N SER A 49 40.76 -20.10 -10.82
CA SER A 49 40.97 -18.92 -10.00
C SER A 49 40.50 -17.64 -10.65
N ALA A 50 40.08 -16.71 -9.79
CA ALA A 50 40.35 -15.27 -9.81
C ALA A 50 39.98 -14.47 -11.08
N GLU A 51 39.36 -13.31 -10.84
CA GLU A 51 39.22 -12.25 -11.84
C GLU A 51 38.24 -12.58 -12.99
N SER A 52 36.97 -12.80 -12.65
CA SER A 52 35.92 -12.27 -13.53
C SER A 52 35.85 -10.77 -13.26
N GLU A 53 36.81 -10.01 -13.78
CA GLU A 53 36.63 -8.57 -13.96
C GLU A 53 35.23 -8.36 -14.55
N GLU A 54 34.42 -7.48 -13.97
CA GLU A 54 33.23 -6.97 -14.64
C GLU A 54 33.68 -6.34 -15.97
N VAL A 55 33.74 -7.15 -17.03
CA VAL A 55 34.25 -6.75 -18.35
C VAL A 55 33.39 -5.63 -18.94
N TRP A 56 32.18 -5.46 -18.43
CA TRP A 56 31.23 -4.46 -18.86
C TRP A 56 30.65 -3.75 -17.64
N LYS A 57 31.22 -2.60 -17.29
CA LYS A 57 30.53 -1.64 -16.45
C LYS A 57 29.49 -0.96 -17.32
N ILE A 58 28.21 -1.19 -17.05
CA ILE A 58 27.12 -0.50 -17.75
C ILE A 58 27.27 1.00 -17.46
N VAL A 59 27.64 1.77 -18.49
CA VAL A 59 27.90 3.22 -18.39
C VAL A 59 26.61 4.00 -18.57
N GLU A 60 25.76 3.55 -19.49
CA GLU A 60 24.41 4.02 -19.77
C GLU A 60 23.71 2.91 -20.56
N GLU A 61 22.58 2.43 -20.06
CA GLU A 61 21.74 1.46 -20.75
C GLU A 61 20.52 2.19 -21.30
N ASP A 62 20.55 2.49 -22.60
CA ASP A 62 19.38 2.99 -23.36
C ASP A 62 18.47 1.80 -23.71
N ALA A 63 18.12 0.99 -22.70
CA ALA A 63 17.15 -0.09 -22.87
C ALA A 63 15.76 0.53 -22.86
N GLU A 64 15.14 0.58 -24.04
CA GLU A 64 13.69 0.77 -24.11
C GLU A 64 13.07 -0.41 -23.33
N ALA A 65 12.59 -0.14 -22.11
CA ALA A 65 12.10 -1.20 -21.25
C ALA A 65 10.97 -1.95 -21.98
N ASP A 66 11.02 -3.27 -22.08
CA ASP A 66 9.93 -4.02 -22.72
C ASP A 66 8.64 -3.92 -21.88
N PHE A 67 8.80 -3.79 -20.56
CA PHE A 67 7.76 -3.70 -19.55
C PHE A 67 7.63 -2.28 -18.99
N ALA A 68 6.47 -1.94 -18.43
CA ALA A 68 6.30 -0.64 -17.76
C ALA A 68 7.19 -0.55 -16.52
N VAL A 69 7.33 -1.67 -15.81
CA VAL A 69 8.14 -1.83 -14.60
C VAL A 69 8.84 -3.19 -14.66
N SER A 70 10.14 -3.22 -14.39
CA SER A 70 10.91 -4.45 -14.21
C SER A 70 11.72 -4.34 -12.93
N ILE A 71 11.54 -5.29 -12.01
CA ILE A 71 12.29 -5.37 -10.76
C ILE A 71 13.20 -6.59 -10.85
N GLU A 72 14.49 -6.38 -10.62
CA GLU A 72 15.49 -7.44 -10.53
C GLU A 72 16.06 -7.49 -9.11
N MET A 73 16.14 -8.70 -8.56
CA MET A 73 16.72 -8.97 -7.26
C MET A 73 17.99 -9.78 -7.46
N LEU A 74 19.13 -9.16 -7.16
CA LEU A 74 20.46 -9.63 -7.46
C LEU A 74 21.26 -9.86 -6.16
N PRO A 75 21.78 -11.07 -5.91
CA PRO A 75 22.69 -11.29 -4.78
C PRO A 75 24.07 -10.74 -5.10
N THR A 76 24.69 -10.09 -4.13
CA THR A 76 26.10 -9.63 -4.21
C THR A 76 27.04 -10.69 -3.63
N ASP A 77 28.32 -10.62 -4.01
CA ASP A 77 29.36 -11.49 -3.46
C ASP A 77 29.58 -11.28 -1.96
N GLU A 78 29.15 -10.14 -1.43
CA GLU A 78 29.23 -9.76 -0.01
C GLU A 78 28.04 -10.32 0.81
N GLY A 79 27.11 -11.02 0.16
CA GLY A 79 25.94 -11.62 0.80
C GLY A 79 24.78 -10.65 1.00
N GLU A 80 24.83 -9.48 0.38
CA GLU A 80 23.73 -8.52 0.33
C GLU A 80 22.82 -8.80 -0.88
N MET A 81 21.62 -8.23 -0.86
CA MET A 81 20.68 -8.30 -1.99
C MET A 81 20.50 -6.88 -2.55
N VAL A 82 20.75 -6.72 -3.84
CA VAL A 82 20.53 -5.48 -4.59
C VAL A 82 19.20 -5.57 -5.33
N LEU A 83 18.40 -4.52 -5.19
CA LEU A 83 17.18 -4.31 -5.97
C LEU A 83 17.47 -3.33 -7.10
N GLN A 84 17.23 -3.76 -8.34
CA GLN A 84 17.33 -2.91 -9.52
C GLN A 84 15.95 -2.72 -10.13
N LEU A 85 15.58 -1.47 -10.38
CA LEU A 85 14.30 -1.10 -10.98
C LEU A 85 14.53 -0.44 -12.33
N THR A 86 13.96 -1.03 -13.38
CA THR A 86 13.94 -0.47 -14.74
C THR A 86 12.49 -0.10 -15.07
N VAL A 87 12.24 1.16 -15.44
CA VAL A 87 10.89 1.65 -15.75
C VAL A 87 10.83 2.37 -17.09
N LYS A 88 9.65 2.36 -17.70
CA LYS A 88 9.33 3.32 -18.76
C LYS A 88 9.08 4.68 -18.12
N GLU A 89 9.97 5.64 -18.32
CA GLU A 89 9.84 6.98 -17.76
C GLU A 89 8.54 7.69 -18.20
N SER A 90 8.02 7.35 -19.38
CA SER A 90 6.71 7.83 -19.87
C SER A 90 5.51 7.32 -19.07
N VAL A 91 5.69 6.27 -18.26
CA VAL A 91 4.66 5.65 -17.41
C VAL A 91 4.93 5.92 -15.94
N VAL A 92 6.18 5.75 -15.49
CA VAL A 92 6.61 5.95 -14.10
C VAL A 92 7.77 6.96 -14.11
N PRO A 93 7.55 8.20 -13.62
CA PRO A 93 8.60 9.19 -13.45
C PRO A 93 9.71 8.70 -12.52
N ALA A 94 10.93 9.19 -12.73
CA ALA A 94 12.11 8.77 -11.97
C ALA A 94 11.93 8.92 -10.44
N GLU A 95 11.31 10.00 -9.98
CA GLU A 95 11.07 10.25 -8.55
C GLU A 95 10.11 9.22 -7.96
N GLN A 96 9.13 8.76 -8.74
CA GLN A 96 8.19 7.72 -8.32
C GLN A 96 8.85 6.34 -8.33
N ALA A 97 9.74 6.07 -9.30
CA ALA A 97 10.52 4.84 -9.33
C ALA A 97 11.39 4.69 -8.07
N GLU A 98 12.04 5.76 -7.62
CA GLU A 98 12.82 5.76 -6.38
C GLU A 98 11.94 5.46 -5.15
N ILE A 99 10.74 6.07 -5.06
CA ILE A 99 9.78 5.78 -3.99
C ILE A 99 9.33 4.32 -4.04
N MET A 100 9.04 3.78 -5.23
CA MET A 100 8.65 2.38 -5.40
C MET A 100 9.72 1.40 -4.90
N LEU A 101 10.99 1.66 -5.19
CA LEU A 101 12.09 0.85 -4.66
C LEU A 101 12.14 0.86 -3.13
N ARG A 102 12.07 2.05 -2.52
CA ARG A 102 12.07 2.19 -1.05
C ARG A 102 10.86 1.51 -0.40
N GLN A 103 9.68 1.62 -1.02
CA GLN A 103 8.47 0.91 -0.56
C GLN A 103 8.64 -0.61 -0.63
N PHE A 104 9.18 -1.12 -1.74
CA PHE A 104 9.38 -2.56 -1.90
C PHE A 104 10.40 -3.11 -0.90
N ASP A 105 11.51 -2.40 -0.69
CA ASP A 105 12.52 -2.74 0.32
C ASP A 105 11.92 -2.79 1.73
N ALA A 106 11.18 -1.74 2.13
CA ALA A 106 10.50 -1.70 3.43
C ALA A 106 9.52 -2.86 3.62
N LEU A 107 8.76 -3.22 2.59
CA LEU A 107 7.84 -4.36 2.62
C LEU A 107 8.58 -5.70 2.73
N LEU A 108 9.72 -5.85 2.05
CA LEU A 108 10.54 -7.06 2.16
C LEU A 108 11.10 -7.24 3.58
N VAL A 109 11.62 -6.16 4.18
CA VAL A 109 12.13 -6.17 5.55
C VAL A 109 11.01 -6.49 6.55
N ASP A 110 9.82 -5.90 6.38
CA ASP A 110 8.63 -6.20 7.20
C ASP A 110 8.26 -7.69 7.11
N MET A 111 8.17 -8.24 5.89
CA MET A 111 7.83 -9.66 5.68
C MET A 111 8.82 -10.64 6.29
N LEU A 112 10.09 -10.26 6.41
CA LEU A 112 11.15 -11.09 6.99
C LEU A 112 11.22 -10.97 8.52
N SER A 113 10.57 -9.97 9.11
CA SER A 113 10.59 -9.72 10.55
C SER A 113 9.54 -10.60 11.26
N GLU A 114 9.94 -11.39 12.26
CA GLU A 114 9.05 -12.37 12.94
C GLU A 114 8.04 -11.73 13.93
N GLU A 115 8.09 -10.42 14.14
CA GLU A 115 7.12 -9.71 14.98
C GLU A 115 5.83 -9.50 14.18
N GLY A 116 4.85 -10.38 14.39
CA GLY A 116 3.58 -10.47 13.67
C GLY A 116 2.61 -9.29 13.84
N ASP A 117 3.11 -8.06 13.86
CA ASP A 117 2.34 -6.82 13.78
C ASP A 117 2.56 -6.16 12.40
N SER A 118 2.24 -6.92 11.33
CA SER A 118 2.23 -6.40 9.95
C SER A 118 1.06 -5.40 9.80
N VAL A 119 1.13 -4.30 9.06
CA VAL A 119 1.25 -4.26 7.58
C VAL A 119 1.95 -3.00 7.06
N VAL A 120 2.21 -1.99 7.90
CA VAL A 120 2.95 -0.80 7.49
C VAL A 120 3.55 -0.11 8.72
N GLY A 121 4.82 -0.41 9.01
CA GLY A 121 5.65 0.36 9.93
C GLY A 121 5.98 1.73 9.35
N LEU A 122 4.98 2.60 9.23
CA LEU A 122 5.11 3.94 8.64
C LEU A 122 5.72 4.91 9.62
N GLY A 123 6.96 4.63 10.03
CA GLY A 123 7.82 5.66 10.61
C GLY A 123 8.20 6.69 9.55
N ASP A 124 8.34 6.25 8.30
CA ASP A 124 8.75 7.10 7.19
C ASP A 124 7.56 7.50 6.33
N MET A 125 7.06 8.72 6.54
CA MET A 125 5.98 9.29 5.74
C MET A 125 6.41 9.58 4.29
N GLU A 126 7.72 9.61 4.00
CA GLU A 126 8.23 9.95 2.66
C GLU A 126 8.03 8.83 1.65
N ILE A 127 7.88 7.58 2.12
CA ILE A 127 7.59 6.42 1.27
C ILE A 127 6.08 6.14 1.16
N LEU A 128 5.22 7.00 1.72
CA LEU A 128 3.78 6.82 1.65
C LEU A 128 3.17 7.41 0.39
N SER A 129 2.31 6.63 -0.25
CA SER A 129 1.35 7.16 -1.22
C SER A 129 0.22 7.88 -0.48
N ILE A 130 0.47 9.12 -0.06
CA ILE A 130 -0.55 9.98 0.55
C ILE A 130 -1.44 10.49 -0.58
N THR A 131 -2.57 9.81 -0.80
CA THR A 131 -3.61 10.33 -1.69
C THR A 131 -4.22 11.57 -1.04
N PRO A 132 -4.24 12.73 -1.72
CA PRO A 132 -4.91 13.90 -1.18
C PRO A 132 -6.37 13.56 -0.84
N PRO A 133 -6.88 13.98 0.32
CA PRO A 133 -8.27 13.73 0.68
C PRO A 133 -9.20 14.32 -0.39
N GLU A 134 -10.21 13.54 -0.82
CA GLU A 134 -11.24 13.99 -1.78
C GLU A 134 -11.93 15.28 -1.30
N LYS A 135 -12.04 15.43 0.02
CA LYS A 135 -12.51 16.63 0.71
C LYS A 135 -11.44 17.08 1.70
N PRO A 136 -10.63 18.10 1.39
CA PRO A 136 -9.49 18.53 2.22
C PRO A 136 -9.91 19.06 3.59
N THR A 137 -11.14 19.53 3.68
CA THR A 137 -11.84 19.78 4.94
C THR A 137 -13.10 18.94 4.93
N LEU A 138 -13.47 18.37 6.09
CA LEU A 138 -14.87 18.06 6.32
C LEU A 138 -15.60 19.36 5.99
N SER A 139 -16.57 19.32 5.08
CA SER A 139 -17.34 20.51 4.74
C SER A 139 -17.73 21.12 6.07
N ASP A 140 -17.20 22.31 6.37
CA ASP A 140 -17.80 23.15 7.38
C ASP A 140 -19.20 23.32 6.83
N SER A 141 -20.14 22.49 7.31
CA SER A 141 -21.54 22.74 7.15
C SER A 141 -21.74 24.20 7.57
N GLU A 142 -22.81 24.85 7.15
CA GLU A 142 -23.17 26.20 7.63
C GLU A 142 -23.31 26.31 9.18
N GLU A 143 -22.95 25.24 9.89
CA GLU A 143 -22.79 24.99 11.31
C GLU A 143 -21.41 25.37 11.86
N GLY A 144 -20.44 25.79 11.03
CA GLY A 144 -19.12 26.25 11.48
C GLY A 144 -19.19 27.42 12.48
N ASP A 145 -20.24 28.23 12.39
CA ASP A 145 -20.53 29.34 13.32
C ASP A 145 -21.48 28.96 14.46
N MET A 146 -21.95 27.70 14.53
CA MET A 146 -22.89 27.26 15.54
C MET A 146 -22.16 26.82 16.82
N LEU A 147 -22.46 27.50 17.94
CA LEU A 147 -22.00 27.05 19.26
C LEU A 147 -22.64 25.72 19.63
N LEU A 148 -22.00 24.93 20.50
CA LEU A 148 -22.49 23.59 20.89
C LEU A 148 -23.96 23.59 21.36
N HIS A 149 -24.40 24.63 22.08
CA HIS A 149 -25.79 24.76 22.53
C HIS A 149 -26.77 25.07 21.38
N GLY A 150 -26.29 25.69 20.29
CA GLY A 150 -27.10 25.98 19.10
C GLY A 150 -27.65 24.71 18.44
N PHE A 151 -26.93 23.59 18.51
CA PHE A 151 -27.45 22.30 18.06
C PHE A 151 -28.65 21.84 18.88
N VAL A 152 -28.63 22.06 20.20
CA VAL A 152 -29.72 21.72 21.11
C VAL A 152 -30.93 22.62 20.87
N GLU A 153 -30.72 23.94 20.78
CA GLU A 153 -31.79 24.91 20.48
C GLU A 153 -32.47 24.65 19.12
N ARG A 154 -31.66 24.34 18.10
CA ARG A 154 -32.17 23.98 16.77
C ARG A 154 -33.02 22.71 16.85
N GLN A 155 -32.56 21.70 17.57
CA GLN A 155 -33.29 20.45 17.70
C GLN A 155 -34.56 20.62 18.56
N ALA A 156 -34.56 21.50 19.55
CA ALA A 156 -35.76 21.89 20.30
C ALA A 156 -36.80 22.58 19.41
N ARG A 157 -36.39 23.37 18.41
CA ARG A 157 -37.29 23.95 17.39
C ARG A 157 -37.80 22.92 16.37
N LEU A 158 -36.93 22.03 15.90
CA LEU A 158 -37.27 21.09 14.82
C LEU A 158 -38.05 19.85 15.31
N THR A 159 -37.68 19.31 16.46
CA THR A 159 -38.31 18.10 17.04
C THR A 159 -38.45 18.22 18.56
N PRO A 160 -39.33 19.11 19.06
CA PRO A 160 -39.45 19.41 20.48
C PRO A 160 -39.77 18.18 21.34
N GLU A 161 -40.55 17.24 20.80
CA GLU A 161 -41.05 16.05 21.52
C GLU A 161 -40.06 14.87 21.53
N LYS A 162 -38.96 14.92 20.78
CA LYS A 162 -37.98 13.83 20.80
C LYS A 162 -37.20 13.85 22.11
N VAL A 163 -36.95 12.66 22.65
CA VAL A 163 -36.09 12.47 23.83
C VAL A 163 -34.67 12.90 23.49
N ALA A 164 -34.13 13.83 24.27
CA ALA A 164 -32.78 14.37 24.15
C ALA A 164 -31.82 13.77 25.17
N LEU A 165 -32.30 13.55 26.39
CA LEU A 165 -31.51 13.04 27.50
C LEU A 165 -32.32 11.98 28.25
N GLU A 166 -31.73 10.82 28.48
CA GLU A 166 -32.32 9.78 29.32
C GLU A 166 -31.32 9.45 30.44
N PHE A 167 -31.80 9.49 31.69
CA PHE A 167 -30.98 9.22 32.85
C PHE A 167 -31.73 8.35 33.85
N THR A 168 -30.98 7.48 34.50
CA THR A 168 -31.50 6.61 35.56
C THR A 168 -30.69 6.82 36.83
N THR A 169 -31.36 6.84 37.98
CA THR A 169 -30.73 6.95 39.29
C THR A 169 -30.53 5.59 39.98
N SER A 170 -31.13 4.53 39.44
CA SER A 170 -30.99 3.14 39.89
C SER A 170 -31.55 2.19 38.82
N LEU A 171 -30.94 1.02 38.64
CA LEU A 171 -31.44 -0.02 37.72
C LEU A 171 -32.89 -0.44 37.99
N GLU A 172 -33.40 -0.25 39.21
CA GLU A 172 -34.76 -0.60 39.61
C GLU A 172 -35.77 0.54 39.41
N ALA A 173 -35.32 1.80 39.33
CA ALA A 173 -36.18 2.98 39.43
C ALA A 173 -36.76 3.47 38.08
N GLY A 174 -36.45 2.78 36.99
CA GLY A 174 -36.81 3.20 35.63
C GLY A 174 -36.02 4.43 35.16
N ALA A 175 -35.90 4.56 33.84
CA ALA A 175 -35.23 5.71 33.24
C ALA A 175 -36.18 6.91 33.17
N LYS A 176 -35.66 8.10 33.50
CA LYS A 176 -36.32 9.39 33.27
C LYS A 176 -35.79 9.97 31.98
N ALA A 177 -36.70 10.41 31.12
CA ALA A 177 -36.38 11.01 29.83
C ALA A 177 -36.78 12.48 29.82
N TRP A 178 -35.91 13.33 29.28
CA TRP A 178 -36.17 14.73 28.96
C TRP A 178 -36.23 14.89 27.44
N THR A 179 -37.25 15.59 26.96
CA THR A 179 -37.34 15.96 25.54
C THR A 179 -36.43 17.15 25.22
N TYR A 180 -36.16 17.39 23.94
CA TYR A 180 -35.38 18.56 23.52
C TYR A 180 -35.99 19.87 24.00
N ALA A 181 -37.33 20.00 24.01
CA ALA A 181 -38.00 21.19 24.55
C ALA A 181 -37.81 21.35 26.07
N GLN A 182 -37.85 20.26 26.83
CA GLN A 182 -37.63 20.30 28.28
C GLN A 182 -36.18 20.63 28.62
N LEU A 183 -35.23 20.04 27.89
CA LEU A 183 -33.81 20.29 28.06
C LEU A 183 -33.45 21.75 27.79
N ASP A 184 -33.97 22.31 26.68
CA ASP A 184 -33.74 23.71 26.30
C ASP A 184 -34.40 24.69 27.29
N GLY A 185 -35.62 24.37 27.77
CA GLY A 185 -36.32 25.19 28.76
C GLY A 185 -35.65 25.21 30.15
N GLU A 186 -35.07 24.08 30.58
CA GLU A 186 -34.31 24.02 31.84
C GLU A 186 -32.92 24.66 31.71
N ALA A 187 -32.26 24.57 30.55
CA ALA A 187 -30.96 25.19 30.31
C ALA A 187 -31.03 26.73 30.27
N ASN A 188 -32.17 27.29 29.85
CA ASN A 188 -32.41 28.73 29.73
C ASN A 188 -33.11 29.36 30.96
N ARG A 189 -33.26 28.61 32.07
CA ARG A 189 -33.84 29.10 33.33
C ARG A 189 -32.78 29.78 34.20
#